data_AF-A0A9D6LZY7-F1
#
_entry.id   AF-A0A9D6LZY7-F1
#
_cell.length_a   1.000
_cell.length_b   1.000
_cell.length_c   1.000
_cell.angle_alpha   90.00
_cell.angle_beta   90.00
_cell.angle_gamma   90.00
#
_symmetry.space_group_name_H-M   'P 1'
#
loop_
_entity.id
_entity.type
_entity.pdbx_description
1 polymer ?
#
loop_
_entity_poly.entity_id
_entity_poly.type
_entity_poly.pdbx_seq_one_letter_code
_entity_poly.pdbx_strand_id
1 'polypeptide(L)'
;APHGFGGPREALWSINILGLQLFDSIRAVDFLLSLPDVDPERIAGTGASGGGTQTFLLTAVDDRVKISAPVNMISAIMQGGSVCENAPNLRVGTNNMEIGAMMAPRPLLMVSATGDWTRHTPQEEFPAVQGIYRLLGAEQNIEQAQFDFPHNYNQQSREAVYRFFGARILKQEGSYSEKAYQVEQLGDMLSLFLRQRPANAVTLDEFIAQRIAEAERGIEELRPRDAAALGRAQEALRERLAFSLLATKPAAGEVIAESKSKLAAGETLVLGRRGKGDRIPAVWLEPQKKGARGRSKARAGNLPGAPVTLLVHPEGVAWVLSSSESTNGLVKKILERGGVVAGIDAFQTGSGRAPRDRSPKFFTTFNQTDDANRVQDILTALEYVRGRSGKAEVNLVGLEMGGVWSYLARALADDQVSLAADLAQFQAGNDEEYIEKFFIPGLRKAGDFRAAAALAASGRALVHNAGPGFQAGWAKDCFQAGGGKAELREGRVSDEELLEWIAPRPEKSKPQMNADKHR
;
A
#
# COMPACT_ATOMS: atom_id res chain seq x y z
N ALA A 1 22.98 -11.82 14.28
CA ALA A 1 22.57 -11.34 15.62
C ALA A 1 21.15 -11.82 15.90
N PRO A 2 20.73 -12.05 17.16
CA PRO A 2 19.38 -12.53 17.48
C PRO A 2 18.24 -11.56 17.07
N HIS A 3 18.59 -10.37 16.58
CA HIS A 3 17.67 -9.35 16.05
C HIS A 3 17.75 -9.20 14.52
N GLY A 4 18.11 -10.25 13.78
CA GLY A 4 18.34 -10.13 12.34
C GLY A 4 17.75 -11.29 11.56
N PHE A 5 16.49 -11.14 11.14
CA PHE A 5 15.95 -11.89 10.00
C PHE A 5 14.93 -11.04 9.25
N GLY A 6 14.69 -11.41 7.99
CA GLY A 6 13.86 -10.71 7.04
C GLY A 6 14.61 -10.48 5.75
N GLY A 7 13.94 -9.84 4.80
CA GLY A 7 14.45 -9.65 3.46
C GLY A 7 13.30 -9.28 2.53
N PRO A 8 13.59 -9.01 1.24
CA PRO A 8 12.55 -8.71 0.27
C PRO A 8 11.49 -9.82 0.19
N ARG A 9 11.91 -11.09 0.24
CA ARG A 9 10.97 -12.22 0.21
C ARG A 9 10.01 -12.20 1.40
N GLU A 10 10.50 -12.14 2.63
CA GLU A 10 9.65 -12.12 3.83
C GLU A 10 8.77 -10.86 3.85
N ALA A 11 9.29 -9.73 3.35
CA ALA A 11 8.55 -8.49 3.22
C ALA A 11 7.35 -8.61 2.26
N LEU A 12 7.42 -9.37 1.16
CA LEU A 12 6.25 -9.65 0.29
C LEU A 12 5.10 -10.29 1.06
N TRP A 13 5.42 -11.06 2.09
CA TRP A 13 4.48 -11.80 2.92
C TRP A 13 4.15 -11.12 4.25
N SER A 14 4.61 -9.88 4.45
CA SER A 14 4.49 -9.12 5.70
C SER A 14 5.08 -9.83 6.92
N ILE A 15 6.05 -10.72 6.72
CA ILE A 15 6.76 -11.42 7.80
C ILE A 15 8.00 -10.60 8.15
N ASN A 16 8.08 -10.12 9.40
CA ASN A 16 9.20 -9.33 9.85
C ASN A 16 9.35 -9.43 11.37
N ILE A 17 10.57 -9.21 11.88
CA ILE A 17 10.89 -9.36 13.29
C ILE A 17 10.12 -8.39 14.20
N LEU A 18 9.84 -7.15 13.75
CA LEU A 18 9.03 -6.20 14.52
C LEU A 18 7.62 -6.76 14.77
N GLY A 19 6.98 -7.26 13.71
CA GLY A 19 5.65 -7.84 13.77
C GLY A 19 5.60 -9.08 14.66
N LEU A 20 6.65 -9.91 14.65
CA LEU A 20 6.74 -11.07 15.56
C LEU A 20 6.90 -10.64 17.02
N GLN A 21 7.77 -9.68 17.32
CA GLN A 21 7.94 -9.16 18.68
C GLN A 21 6.68 -8.46 19.20
N LEU A 22 5.97 -7.75 18.33
CA LEU A 22 4.69 -7.14 18.66
C LEU A 22 3.65 -8.23 18.94
N PHE A 23 3.60 -9.28 18.11
CA PHE A 23 2.72 -10.42 18.35
C PHE A 23 3.03 -11.12 19.67
N ASP A 24 4.32 -11.36 19.99
CA ASP A 24 4.75 -11.89 21.28
C ASP A 24 4.29 -11.00 22.44
N SER A 25 4.35 -9.68 22.27
CA SER A 25 3.86 -8.71 23.27
C SER A 25 2.35 -8.83 23.49
N ILE A 26 1.56 -9.00 22.42
CA ILE A 26 0.11 -9.25 22.51
C ILE A 26 -0.17 -10.60 23.20
N ARG A 27 0.60 -11.65 22.87
CA ARG A 27 0.48 -12.97 23.53
C ARG A 27 0.89 -12.92 25.01
N ALA A 28 1.86 -12.07 25.38
CA ALA A 28 2.22 -11.83 26.77
C ALA A 28 1.06 -11.20 27.54
N VAL A 29 0.31 -10.28 26.94
CA VAL A 29 -0.94 -9.74 27.51
C VAL A 29 -1.99 -10.85 27.68
N ASP A 30 -2.19 -11.71 26.68
CA ASP A 30 -3.11 -12.87 26.80
C ASP A 30 -2.73 -13.77 27.99
N PHE A 31 -1.43 -14.06 28.13
CA PHE A 31 -0.91 -14.87 29.23
C PHE A 31 -1.16 -14.21 30.58
N LEU A 32 -0.83 -12.92 30.74
CA LEU A 32 -1.09 -12.19 31.98
C LEU A 32 -2.57 -12.23 32.36
N LEU A 33 -3.46 -11.98 31.40
CA LEU A 33 -4.91 -12.00 31.62
C LEU A 33 -5.48 -13.39 31.95
N SER A 34 -4.71 -14.46 31.72
CA SER A 34 -5.10 -15.82 32.11
C SER A 34 -4.79 -16.14 33.58
N LEU A 35 -3.97 -15.32 34.24
CA LEU A 35 -3.57 -15.54 35.63
C LEU A 35 -4.68 -15.05 36.59
N PRO A 36 -5.01 -15.83 37.63
CA PRO A 36 -6.13 -15.50 38.52
C PRO A 36 -5.92 -14.21 39.33
N ASP A 37 -4.67 -13.82 39.55
CA ASP A 37 -4.31 -12.67 40.38
C ASP A 37 -4.12 -11.36 39.56
N VAL A 38 -4.41 -11.40 38.25
CA VAL A 38 -4.28 -10.24 37.35
C VAL A 38 -5.64 -9.56 37.19
N ASP A 39 -5.69 -8.26 37.51
CA ASP A 39 -6.85 -7.42 37.22
C ASP A 39 -6.80 -6.93 35.75
N PRO A 40 -7.77 -7.33 34.90
CA PRO A 40 -7.78 -6.94 33.48
C PRO A 40 -7.89 -5.42 33.26
N GLU A 41 -8.35 -4.66 34.25
CA GLU A 41 -8.44 -3.20 34.19
C GLU A 41 -7.13 -2.51 34.62
N ARG A 42 -6.07 -3.26 34.92
CA ARG A 42 -4.80 -2.76 35.47
C ARG A 42 -3.57 -3.25 34.72
N ILE A 43 -3.68 -3.44 33.42
CA ILE A 43 -2.54 -3.81 32.57
C ILE A 43 -1.74 -2.56 32.18
N ALA A 44 -0.44 -2.56 32.44
CA ALA A 44 0.46 -1.47 32.07
C ALA A 44 1.69 -1.97 31.31
N GLY A 45 2.15 -1.17 30.34
CA GLY A 45 3.32 -1.48 29.50
C GLY A 45 4.45 -0.47 29.70
N THR A 46 5.69 -0.97 29.81
CA THR A 46 6.90 -0.14 29.83
C THR A 46 8.07 -0.87 29.19
N GLY A 47 8.99 -0.11 28.60
CA GLY A 47 10.22 -0.60 28.01
C GLY A 47 11.10 0.56 27.57
N ALA A 48 12.42 0.33 27.49
CA ALA A 48 13.38 1.35 27.09
C ALA A 48 13.92 1.11 25.68
N SER A 49 14.19 2.20 24.93
CA SER A 49 14.77 2.12 23.58
C SER A 49 13.91 1.28 22.64
N GLY A 50 14.44 0.23 22.00
CA GLY A 50 13.64 -0.73 21.24
C GLY A 50 12.48 -1.38 22.01
N GLY A 51 12.61 -1.55 23.35
CA GLY A 51 11.49 -1.95 24.20
C GLY A 51 10.44 -0.84 24.37
N GLY A 52 10.85 0.43 24.31
CA GLY A 52 9.97 1.59 24.20
C GLY A 52 9.21 1.58 22.87
N THR A 53 9.90 1.23 21.76
CA THR A 53 9.28 1.01 20.44
C THR A 53 8.17 -0.03 20.52
N GLN A 54 8.46 -1.20 21.10
CA GLN A 54 7.45 -2.25 21.27
C GLN A 54 6.32 -1.83 22.23
N THR A 55 6.63 -1.05 23.27
CA THR A 55 5.62 -0.55 24.22
C THR A 55 4.57 0.32 23.51
N PHE A 56 5.00 1.35 22.78
CA PHE A 56 4.03 2.24 22.12
C PHE A 56 3.34 1.58 20.92
N LEU A 57 4.00 0.63 20.23
CA LEU A 57 3.36 -0.16 19.18
C LEU A 57 2.28 -1.08 19.76
N LEU A 58 2.55 -1.77 20.87
CA LEU A 58 1.56 -2.61 21.56
C LEU A 58 0.34 -1.78 21.95
N THR A 59 0.55 -0.63 22.57
CA THR A 59 -0.59 0.20 23.01
C THR A 59 -1.40 0.78 21.86
N ALA A 60 -0.79 0.96 20.69
CA ALA A 60 -1.50 1.44 19.51
C ALA A 60 -2.44 0.38 18.89
N VAL A 61 -2.22 -0.92 19.16
CA VAL A 61 -3.00 -2.03 18.58
C VAL A 61 -3.76 -2.88 19.60
N ASP A 62 -3.54 -2.67 20.90
CA ASP A 62 -4.16 -3.45 21.96
C ASP A 62 -4.69 -2.55 23.10
N ASP A 63 -6.01 -2.36 23.12
CA ASP A 63 -6.72 -1.53 24.11
C ASP A 63 -6.81 -2.15 25.52
N ARG A 64 -6.33 -3.39 25.68
CA ARG A 64 -6.25 -4.04 26.99
C ARG A 64 -5.14 -3.42 27.83
N VAL A 65 -4.08 -2.88 27.23
CA VAL A 65 -3.07 -2.09 27.94
C VAL A 65 -3.67 -0.73 28.31
N LYS A 66 -3.87 -0.52 29.62
CA LYS A 66 -4.56 0.66 30.14
C LYS A 66 -3.62 1.83 30.39
N ILE A 67 -2.34 1.58 30.65
CA ILE A 67 -1.35 2.60 31.03
C ILE A 67 -0.02 2.31 30.32
N SER A 68 0.67 3.34 29.83
CA SER A 68 1.89 3.17 29.03
C SER A 68 3.00 4.09 29.50
N ALA A 69 4.23 3.58 29.54
CA ALA A 69 5.44 4.33 29.87
C ALA A 69 6.62 3.91 28.98
N PRO A 70 6.64 4.30 27.69
CA PRO A 70 7.80 4.13 26.82
C PRO A 70 8.95 5.03 27.27
N VAL A 71 10.14 4.46 27.40
CA VAL A 71 11.33 5.15 27.92
C VAL A 71 12.35 5.37 26.81
N ASN A 72 12.79 6.61 26.65
CA ASN A 72 13.85 7.06 25.73
C ASN A 72 13.63 6.63 24.27
N MET A 73 12.39 6.73 23.75
CA MET A 73 12.11 6.27 22.38
C MET A 73 11.13 7.10 21.55
N ILE A 74 10.03 7.62 22.11
CA ILE A 74 9.16 8.52 21.34
C ILE A 74 9.98 9.75 20.96
N SER A 75 10.26 9.92 19.68
CA SER A 75 11.17 10.94 19.15
C SER A 75 10.74 11.38 17.76
N ALA A 76 11.00 12.66 17.44
CA ALA A 76 10.83 13.21 16.11
C ALA A 76 11.98 12.80 15.16
N ILE A 77 13.18 12.62 15.71
CA ILE A 77 14.43 12.50 14.92
C ILE A 77 15.03 11.09 14.89
N MET A 78 14.60 10.20 15.79
CA MET A 78 15.04 8.80 15.83
C MET A 78 13.84 7.86 15.82
N GLN A 79 13.75 7.04 14.77
CA GLN A 79 12.59 6.17 14.54
C GLN A 79 12.83 4.69 14.89
N GLY A 80 14.06 4.34 15.30
CA GLY A 80 14.51 2.98 15.60
C GLY A 80 15.80 2.64 14.88
N GLY A 81 16.76 2.06 15.60
CA GLY A 81 18.11 1.76 15.07
C GLY A 81 18.21 0.38 14.43
N SER A 82 17.23 -0.49 14.66
CA SER A 82 17.23 -1.90 14.28
C SER A 82 16.09 -2.26 13.33
N VAL A 83 16.24 -3.38 12.61
CA VAL A 83 15.17 -3.99 11.79
C VAL A 83 13.94 -4.39 12.63
N CYS A 84 14.13 -4.67 13.92
CA CYS A 84 13.04 -5.00 14.84
C CYS A 84 12.20 -3.79 15.28
N GLU A 85 12.57 -2.59 14.81
CA GLU A 85 11.87 -1.33 15.09
C GLU A 85 11.31 -0.69 13.80
N ASN A 86 11.58 -1.29 12.64
CA ASN A 86 11.31 -0.70 11.33
C ASN A 86 10.74 -1.74 10.35
N ALA A 87 9.42 -1.94 10.39
CA ALA A 87 8.72 -2.76 9.41
C ALA A 87 8.48 -1.98 8.11
N PRO A 88 8.40 -2.64 6.93
CA PRO A 88 7.95 -2.00 5.70
C PRO A 88 6.57 -1.35 5.87
N ASN A 89 6.34 -0.23 5.20
CA ASN A 89 5.11 0.58 5.20
C ASN A 89 4.70 1.18 6.56
N LEU A 90 5.44 0.95 7.65
CA LEU A 90 5.04 1.38 9.00
C LEU A 90 5.00 2.90 9.20
N ARG A 91 5.92 3.65 8.57
CA ARG A 91 6.10 5.10 8.80
C ARG A 91 6.03 5.93 7.52
N VAL A 92 5.21 5.50 6.56
CA VAL A 92 4.93 6.31 5.38
C VAL A 92 3.96 7.43 5.77
N GLY A 93 4.48 8.66 5.85
CA GLY A 93 3.68 9.82 6.22
C GLY A 93 3.37 9.96 7.72
N THR A 94 4.03 9.18 8.58
CA THR A 94 3.85 9.19 10.04
C THR A 94 5.20 8.97 10.76
N ASN A 95 5.22 9.01 12.09
CA ASN A 95 6.40 8.81 12.92
C ASN A 95 6.03 8.29 14.33
N ASN A 96 7.05 8.03 15.16
CA ASN A 96 6.87 7.52 16.52
C ASN A 96 6.04 8.44 17.44
N MET A 97 5.98 9.75 17.18
CA MET A 97 5.13 10.64 17.98
C MET A 97 3.66 10.39 17.73
N GLU A 98 3.25 10.25 16.46
CA GLU A 98 1.86 9.95 16.11
C GLU A 98 1.45 8.55 16.59
N ILE A 99 2.31 7.53 16.39
CA ILE A 99 2.06 6.18 16.92
C ILE A 99 1.99 6.20 18.46
N GLY A 100 2.89 6.92 19.14
CA GLY A 100 2.85 7.08 20.59
C GLY A 100 1.58 7.79 21.08
N ALA A 101 1.06 8.75 20.31
CA ALA A 101 -0.15 9.48 20.61
C ALA A 101 -1.42 8.62 20.47
N MET A 102 -1.39 7.48 19.78
CA MET A 102 -2.51 6.52 19.73
C MET A 102 -2.88 5.93 21.10
N MET A 103 -2.05 6.16 22.12
CA MET A 103 -2.42 5.86 23.51
C MET A 103 -3.56 6.76 24.00
N ALA A 104 -3.72 7.98 23.45
CA ALA A 104 -4.73 8.92 23.89
C ALA A 104 -6.15 8.34 23.73
N PRO A 105 -7.06 8.55 24.71
CA PRO A 105 -6.92 9.39 25.90
C PRO A 105 -6.36 8.64 27.14
N ARG A 106 -5.87 7.40 27.00
CA ARG A 106 -5.39 6.57 28.13
C ARG A 106 -4.08 7.13 28.71
N PRO A 107 -3.74 6.84 29.99
CA PRO A 107 -2.55 7.42 30.60
C PRO A 107 -1.21 7.05 29.92
N LEU A 108 -0.39 8.06 29.63
CA LEU A 108 0.93 7.94 29.00
C LEU A 108 1.99 8.74 29.77
N LEU A 109 3.10 8.10 30.12
CA LEU A 109 4.31 8.77 30.61
C LEU A 109 5.41 8.72 29.55
N MET A 110 5.87 9.89 29.11
CA MET A 110 7.03 10.01 28.23
C MET A 110 8.30 10.25 29.05
N VAL A 111 9.12 9.22 29.21
CA VAL A 111 10.43 9.35 29.89
C VAL A 111 11.52 9.59 28.85
N SER A 112 12.37 10.59 29.09
CA SER A 112 13.48 10.95 28.21
C SER A 112 14.80 11.14 28.95
N ALA A 113 15.90 11.16 28.20
CA ALA A 113 17.24 11.42 28.70
C ALA A 113 17.88 12.60 27.97
N THR A 114 18.71 13.38 28.66
CA THR A 114 19.46 14.51 28.05
C THR A 114 20.54 14.05 27.08
N GLY A 115 21.08 12.84 27.29
CA GLY A 115 22.22 12.29 26.55
C GLY A 115 21.86 11.47 25.31
N ASP A 116 20.62 11.52 24.82
CA ASP A 116 20.20 10.78 23.62
C ASP A 116 19.23 11.55 22.71
N TRP A 117 18.65 10.87 21.72
CA TRP A 117 17.74 11.45 20.74
C TRP A 117 16.43 12.01 21.34
N THR A 118 16.11 11.68 22.59
CA THR A 118 14.94 12.19 23.33
C THR A 118 15.25 13.45 24.15
N ARG A 119 16.45 14.04 24.02
CA ARG A 119 16.83 15.25 24.74
C ARG A 119 15.89 16.45 24.51
N HIS A 120 15.20 16.49 23.37
CA HIS A 120 14.26 17.56 23.01
C HIS A 120 12.82 17.24 23.40
N THR A 121 12.54 16.08 24.03
CA THR A 121 11.17 15.67 24.39
C THR A 121 10.40 16.73 25.17
N PRO A 122 10.95 17.42 26.19
CA PRO A 122 10.20 18.46 26.88
C PRO A 122 9.81 19.66 25.99
N GLN A 123 10.57 19.94 24.92
CA GLN A 123 10.39 21.12 24.07
C GLN A 123 9.66 20.82 22.76
N GLU A 124 9.79 19.60 22.22
CA GLU A 124 9.29 19.23 20.90
C GLU A 124 8.27 18.09 20.97
N GLU A 125 8.70 16.88 21.36
CA GLU A 125 7.84 15.70 21.25
C GLU A 125 6.69 15.66 22.25
N PHE A 126 6.92 16.02 23.52
CA PHE A 126 5.87 16.02 24.53
C PHE A 126 4.80 17.09 24.23
N PRO A 127 5.11 18.36 23.93
CA PRO A 127 4.10 19.34 23.53
C PRO A 127 3.29 18.90 22.31
N ALA A 128 3.92 18.24 21.32
CA ALA A 128 3.22 17.71 20.15
C ALA A 128 2.21 16.61 20.52
N VAL A 129 2.64 15.61 21.30
CA VAL A 129 1.76 14.51 21.75
C VAL A 129 0.68 15.02 22.71
N GLN A 130 1.03 15.90 23.65
CA GLN A 130 0.07 16.54 24.57
C GLN A 130 -1.00 17.33 23.80
N GLY A 131 -0.65 17.96 22.67
CA GLY A 131 -1.62 18.62 21.79
C GLY A 131 -2.75 17.68 21.34
N ILE A 132 -2.46 16.41 21.09
CA ILE A 132 -3.47 15.40 20.74
C ILE A 132 -4.34 15.07 21.95
N TYR A 133 -3.74 14.90 23.14
CA TYR A 133 -4.50 14.72 24.38
C TYR A 133 -5.42 15.92 24.68
N ARG A 134 -4.99 17.14 24.36
CA ARG A 134 -5.80 18.37 24.49
C ARG A 134 -7.04 18.32 23.63
N LEU A 135 -6.91 17.89 22.37
CA LEU A 135 -8.05 17.76 21.46
C LEU A 135 -9.11 16.78 21.98
N LEU A 136 -8.69 15.80 22.78
CA LEU A 136 -9.56 14.80 23.39
C LEU A 136 -9.99 15.14 24.83
N GLY A 137 -9.63 16.31 25.36
CA GLY A 137 -9.96 16.70 26.74
C GLY A 137 -9.28 15.84 27.81
N ALA A 138 -8.10 15.29 27.50
CA ALA A 138 -7.40 14.30 28.32
C ALA A 138 -5.98 14.73 28.71
N GLU A 139 -5.62 16.02 28.66
CA GLU A 139 -4.26 16.51 28.97
C GLU A 139 -3.73 16.04 30.33
N GLN A 140 -4.62 15.86 31.32
CA GLN A 140 -4.31 15.34 32.65
C GLN A 140 -3.83 13.88 32.66
N ASN A 141 -3.95 13.16 31.55
CA ASN A 141 -3.56 11.76 31.42
C ASN A 141 -2.15 11.59 30.83
N ILE A 142 -1.48 12.66 30.41
CA ILE A 142 -0.11 12.58 29.88
C ILE A 142 0.87 13.33 30.78
N GLU A 143 2.00 12.67 31.07
CA GLU A 143 3.10 13.21 31.88
C GLU A 143 4.44 13.06 31.15
N GLN A 144 5.42 13.88 31.53
CA GLN A 144 6.77 13.85 31.00
C GLN A 144 7.78 13.85 32.15
N ALA A 145 8.87 13.09 32.00
CA ALA A 145 10.00 13.12 32.92
C ALA A 145 11.32 13.02 32.15
N GLN A 146 12.22 14.00 32.32
CA GLN A 146 13.57 13.98 31.73
C GLN A 146 14.63 13.88 32.83
N PHE A 147 15.65 13.06 32.60
CA PHE A 147 16.77 12.89 33.54
C PHE A 147 18.13 13.07 32.84
N ASP A 148 19.12 13.54 33.59
CA ASP A 148 20.46 13.84 33.08
C ASP A 148 21.34 12.58 33.05
N PHE A 149 21.19 11.78 31.99
CA PHE A 149 21.93 10.55 31.78
C PHE A 149 22.18 10.29 30.29
N PRO A 150 23.19 9.47 29.95
CA PRO A 150 23.26 8.85 28.62
C PRO A 150 22.09 7.87 28.41
N HIS A 151 21.94 7.37 27.18
CA HIS A 151 20.90 6.42 26.81
C HIS A 151 20.89 5.15 27.69
N ASN A 152 19.90 5.00 28.57
CA ASN A 152 19.74 3.85 29.47
C ASN A 152 18.32 3.75 30.07
N TYR A 153 18.09 2.81 30.99
CA TYR A 153 16.91 2.81 31.86
C TYR A 153 17.35 2.97 33.32
N ASN A 154 17.92 4.13 33.66
CA ASN A 154 18.48 4.43 34.99
C ASN A 154 17.42 4.41 36.10
N GLN A 155 17.89 4.44 37.35
CA GLN A 155 17.03 4.39 38.53
C GLN A 155 15.99 5.52 38.56
N GLN A 156 16.35 6.76 38.24
CA GLN A 156 15.39 7.87 38.26
C GLN A 156 14.29 7.70 37.21
N SER A 157 14.65 7.21 36.02
CA SER A 157 13.68 6.82 34.99
C SER A 157 12.75 5.71 35.49
N ARG A 158 13.27 4.67 36.16
CA ARG A 158 12.45 3.59 36.73
C ARG A 158 11.52 4.09 37.83
N GLU A 159 12.02 4.93 38.74
CA GLU A 159 11.23 5.53 39.83
C GLU A 159 10.13 6.46 39.31
N ALA A 160 10.37 7.17 38.21
CA ALA A 160 9.32 7.94 37.54
C ALA A 160 8.19 7.05 37.02
N VAL A 161 8.53 5.88 36.45
CA VAL A 161 7.54 4.87 36.03
C VAL A 161 6.83 4.26 37.23
N TYR A 162 7.54 3.91 38.31
CA TYR A 162 6.94 3.39 39.54
C TYR A 162 5.92 4.39 40.11
N ARG A 163 6.28 5.68 40.19
CA ARG A 163 5.38 6.75 40.63
C ARG A 163 4.15 6.85 39.75
N PHE A 164 4.34 6.87 38.43
CA PHE A 164 3.25 7.00 37.49
C PHE A 164 2.29 5.80 37.55
N PHE A 165 2.83 4.58 37.57
CA PHE A 165 2.01 3.37 37.70
C PHE A 165 1.34 3.29 39.07
N GLY A 166 2.02 3.65 40.15
CA GLY A 166 1.42 3.73 41.48
C GLY A 166 0.23 4.68 41.54
N ALA A 167 0.36 5.88 40.99
CA ALA A 167 -0.72 6.85 40.91
C ALA A 167 -1.89 6.38 40.03
N ARG A 168 -1.60 5.80 38.86
CA ARG A 168 -2.62 5.45 37.85
C ARG A 168 -3.27 4.07 38.06
N ILE A 169 -2.49 3.08 38.48
CA ILE A 169 -2.93 1.69 38.73
C ILE A 169 -3.43 1.52 40.16
N LEU A 170 -2.61 1.91 41.14
CA LEU A 170 -2.88 1.65 42.55
C LEU A 170 -3.70 2.77 43.20
N LYS A 171 -3.88 3.91 42.53
CA LYS A 171 -4.51 5.13 43.07
C LYS A 171 -3.84 5.57 44.38
N GLN A 172 -2.52 5.36 44.47
CA GLN A 172 -1.71 5.69 45.63
C GLN A 172 -0.73 6.80 45.26
N GLU A 173 -0.93 7.97 45.87
CA GLU A 173 0.02 9.08 45.79
C GLU A 173 1.18 8.85 46.77
N GLY A 174 2.39 9.22 46.38
CA GLY A 174 3.58 9.09 47.22
C GLY A 174 4.88 8.98 46.44
N SER A 175 6.01 8.96 47.17
CA SER A 175 7.33 8.71 46.60
C SER A 175 7.55 7.20 46.43
N TYR A 176 7.89 6.78 45.22
CA TYR A 176 8.28 5.40 44.91
C TYR A 176 9.78 5.36 44.68
N SER A 177 10.55 5.03 45.72
CA SER A 177 11.99 4.79 45.61
C SER A 177 12.26 3.33 45.32
N GLU A 178 13.23 3.05 44.46
CA GLU A 178 13.69 1.69 44.22
C GLU A 178 14.26 1.10 45.52
N LYS A 179 13.78 -0.09 45.88
CA LYS A 179 14.32 -0.83 47.02
C LYS A 179 15.51 -1.66 46.55
N ALA A 180 16.45 -1.91 47.44
CA ALA A 180 17.52 -2.87 47.16
C ALA A 180 16.91 -4.23 46.77
N TYR A 181 17.40 -4.82 45.69
CA TYR A 181 16.97 -6.11 45.16
C TYR A 181 18.19 -6.92 44.74
N GLN A 182 18.01 -8.23 44.69
CA GLN A 182 18.98 -9.15 44.11
C GLN A 182 18.62 -9.38 42.65
N VAL A 183 19.59 -9.21 41.75
CA VAL A 183 19.41 -9.60 40.35
C VAL A 183 19.47 -11.13 40.30
N GLU A 184 18.37 -11.76 39.88
CA GLU A 184 18.31 -13.21 39.69
C GLU A 184 19.29 -13.66 38.61
N GLN A 185 19.75 -14.91 38.70
CA GLN A 185 20.65 -15.46 37.69
C GLN A 185 19.91 -15.61 36.36
N LEU A 186 20.60 -15.34 35.25
CA LEU A 186 19.99 -15.37 33.92
C LEU A 186 19.36 -16.75 33.60
N GLY A 187 19.96 -17.84 34.05
CA GLY A 187 19.43 -19.19 33.86
C GLY A 187 18.09 -19.43 34.55
N ASP A 188 17.82 -18.72 35.65
CA ASP A 188 16.56 -18.81 36.39
C ASP A 188 15.47 -17.94 35.77
N MET A 189 15.85 -16.87 35.07
CA MET A 189 14.92 -15.97 34.37
C MET A 189 14.51 -16.47 32.97
N LEU A 190 15.31 -17.33 32.35
CA LEU A 190 15.07 -17.82 30.98
C LEU A 190 14.35 -19.17 30.98
N SER A 191 13.15 -19.22 30.42
CA SER A 191 12.30 -20.42 30.40
C SER A 191 12.97 -21.68 29.82
N LEU A 192 13.88 -21.52 28.86
CA LEU A 192 14.53 -22.59 28.11
C LEU A 192 16.08 -22.58 28.19
N PHE A 193 16.69 -21.86 29.12
CA PHE A 193 18.16 -21.83 29.23
C PHE A 193 18.73 -23.20 29.60
N LEU A 194 19.60 -23.75 28.75
CA LEU A 194 20.17 -25.10 28.87
C LEU A 194 19.13 -26.23 29.01
N ARG A 195 17.88 -25.98 28.58
CA ARG A 195 16.80 -26.97 28.56
C ARG A 195 16.53 -27.43 27.13
N GLN A 196 16.07 -28.68 26.99
CA GLN A 196 15.66 -29.19 25.70
C GLN A 196 14.42 -28.41 25.21
N ARG A 197 14.45 -27.96 23.95
CA ARG A 197 13.26 -27.36 23.33
C ARG A 197 12.16 -28.41 23.20
N PRO A 198 10.87 -28.02 23.26
CA PRO A 198 9.77 -28.94 22.97
C PRO A 198 9.97 -29.68 21.66
N ALA A 199 9.53 -30.95 21.59
CA ALA A 199 9.73 -31.79 20.40
C ALA A 199 9.09 -31.22 19.12
N ASN A 200 8.09 -30.35 19.28
CA ASN A 200 7.39 -29.64 18.19
C ASN A 200 7.94 -28.22 17.93
N ALA A 201 9.07 -27.83 18.51
CA ALA A 201 9.68 -26.53 18.25
C ALA A 201 10.15 -26.42 16.80
N VAL A 202 9.67 -25.40 16.09
CA VAL A 202 10.02 -25.15 14.68
C VAL A 202 11.27 -24.26 14.57
N THR A 203 11.99 -24.44 13.48
CA THR A 203 13.03 -23.51 13.02
C THR A 203 12.39 -22.23 12.45
N LEU A 204 13.21 -21.19 12.27
CA LEU A 204 12.75 -19.94 11.64
C LEU A 204 12.27 -20.17 10.21
N ASP A 205 12.97 -20.99 9.42
CA ASP A 205 12.61 -21.27 8.03
C ASP A 205 11.28 -22.04 7.95
N GLU A 206 11.08 -23.04 8.82
CA GLU A 206 9.81 -23.75 8.94
C GLU A 206 8.69 -22.80 9.37
N PHE A 207 8.95 -21.90 10.33
CA PHE A 207 7.99 -20.89 10.74
C PHE A 207 7.59 -19.97 9.58
N ILE A 208 8.56 -19.44 8.82
CA ILE A 208 8.31 -18.59 7.66
C ILE A 208 7.50 -19.35 6.61
N ALA A 209 7.89 -20.58 6.27
CA ALA A 209 7.16 -21.42 5.32
C ALA A 209 5.72 -21.68 5.77
N GLN A 210 5.49 -21.94 7.06
CA GLN A 210 4.15 -22.11 7.63
C GLN A 210 3.32 -20.82 7.53
N ARG A 211 3.89 -19.65 7.85
CA ARG A 211 3.17 -18.36 7.74
C ARG A 211 2.80 -18.03 6.29
N ILE A 212 3.66 -18.37 5.34
CA ILE A 212 3.37 -18.24 3.89
C ILE A 212 2.24 -19.18 3.50
N ALA A 213 2.33 -20.47 3.84
CA ALA A 213 1.29 -21.45 3.54
C ALA A 213 -0.07 -21.08 4.16
N GLU A 214 -0.08 -20.54 5.37
CA GLU A 214 -1.29 -20.01 6.02
C GLU A 214 -1.86 -18.79 5.29
N ALA A 215 -1.01 -17.88 4.83
CA ALA A 215 -1.44 -16.74 4.03
C ALA A 215 -2.09 -17.22 2.72
N GLU A 216 -1.46 -18.15 2.02
CA GLU A 216 -1.98 -18.71 0.77
C GLU A 216 -3.29 -19.45 0.97
N ARG A 217 -3.39 -20.28 2.01
CA ARG A 217 -4.64 -20.98 2.36
C ARG A 217 -5.75 -20.00 2.69
N GLY A 218 -5.46 -18.97 3.49
CA GLY A 218 -6.45 -17.94 3.83
C GLY A 218 -6.91 -17.11 2.63
N ILE A 219 -6.06 -16.94 1.61
CA ILE A 219 -6.49 -16.36 0.32
C ILE A 219 -7.37 -17.37 -0.43
N GLU A 220 -6.98 -18.65 -0.53
CA GLU A 220 -7.76 -19.66 -1.25
C GLU A 220 -9.17 -19.88 -0.62
N GLU A 221 -9.29 -19.78 0.70
CA GLU A 221 -10.57 -19.82 1.41
C GLU A 221 -11.52 -18.68 1.01
N LEU A 222 -10.99 -17.55 0.52
CA LEU A 222 -11.76 -16.42 0.02
C LEU A 222 -12.14 -16.57 -1.46
N ARG A 223 -11.84 -17.69 -2.12
CA ARG A 223 -12.15 -17.89 -3.54
C ARG A 223 -13.65 -17.72 -3.81
N PRO A 224 -14.04 -16.73 -4.63
CA PRO A 224 -15.45 -16.51 -4.92
C PRO A 224 -16.05 -17.69 -5.68
N ARG A 225 -17.27 -18.07 -5.31
CA ARG A 225 -18.10 -19.07 -6.03
C ARG A 225 -19.46 -18.52 -6.42
N ASP A 226 -19.84 -17.41 -5.81
CA ASP A 226 -21.08 -16.66 -6.00
C ASP A 226 -20.85 -15.20 -5.56
N ALA A 227 -21.85 -14.35 -5.79
CA ALA A 227 -21.79 -12.93 -5.46
C ALA A 227 -21.59 -12.65 -3.96
N ALA A 228 -22.12 -13.51 -3.07
CA ALA A 228 -21.97 -13.32 -1.63
C ALA A 228 -20.54 -13.64 -1.16
N ALA A 229 -19.94 -14.71 -1.68
CA ALA A 229 -18.54 -15.06 -1.47
C ALA A 229 -17.60 -13.99 -2.03
N LEU A 230 -17.93 -13.43 -3.21
CA LEU A 230 -17.20 -12.29 -3.76
C LEU A 230 -17.24 -11.08 -2.83
N GLY A 231 -18.40 -10.73 -2.28
CA GLY A 231 -18.53 -9.62 -1.33
C GLY A 231 -17.60 -9.79 -0.11
N ARG A 232 -17.56 -10.99 0.48
CA ARG A 232 -16.64 -11.30 1.58
C ARG A 232 -15.17 -11.20 1.18
N ALA A 233 -14.82 -11.70 -0.02
CA ALA A 233 -13.47 -11.61 -0.55
C ALA A 233 -13.05 -10.15 -0.77
N GLN A 234 -13.94 -9.33 -1.33
CA GLN A 234 -13.68 -7.91 -1.56
C GLN A 234 -13.48 -7.15 -0.25
N GLU A 235 -14.33 -7.39 0.75
CA GLU A 235 -14.18 -6.79 2.08
C GLU A 235 -12.83 -7.16 2.71
N ALA A 236 -12.47 -8.44 2.70
CA ALA A 236 -11.23 -8.92 3.30
C ALA A 236 -9.96 -8.47 2.54
N LEU A 237 -10.00 -8.35 1.21
CA LEU A 237 -8.83 -8.09 0.38
C LEU A 237 -8.61 -6.61 0.05
N ARG A 238 -9.67 -5.79 0.05
CA ARG A 238 -9.59 -4.36 -0.32
C ARG A 238 -8.60 -3.62 0.55
N GLU A 239 -8.77 -3.73 1.86
CA GLU A 239 -7.93 -3.03 2.83
C GLU A 239 -6.48 -3.54 2.79
N ARG A 240 -6.29 -4.87 2.72
CA ARG A 240 -4.96 -5.50 2.63
C ARG A 240 -4.20 -5.01 1.40
N LEU A 241 -4.86 -4.99 0.23
CA LEU A 241 -4.24 -4.57 -1.01
C LEU A 241 -3.94 -3.07 -1.00
N ALA A 242 -4.86 -2.24 -0.51
CA ALA A 242 -4.66 -0.81 -0.39
C ALA A 242 -3.45 -0.46 0.51
N PHE A 243 -3.32 -1.08 1.68
CA PHE A 243 -2.18 -0.85 2.58
C PHE A 243 -0.85 -1.42 2.09
N SER A 244 -0.88 -2.49 1.29
CA SER A 244 0.33 -2.98 0.63
C SER A 244 0.78 -2.02 -0.47
N LEU A 245 -0.13 -1.66 -1.38
CA LEU A 245 0.15 -0.76 -2.50
C LEU A 245 0.45 0.67 -2.05
N LEU A 246 -0.03 1.08 -0.87
CA LEU A 246 -0.02 2.47 -0.38
C LEU A 246 -0.59 3.45 -1.42
N ALA A 247 -1.48 2.97 -2.26
CA ALA A 247 -2.07 3.73 -3.35
C ALA A 247 -3.55 3.92 -3.08
N THR A 248 -4.08 5.07 -3.48
CA THR A 248 -5.48 5.42 -3.32
C THR A 248 -5.99 6.09 -4.58
N LYS A 249 -7.26 5.84 -4.90
CA LYS A 249 -7.96 6.56 -5.95
C LYS A 249 -8.08 8.04 -5.52
N PRO A 250 -7.59 9.00 -6.32
CA PRO A 250 -7.76 10.41 -6.00
C PRO A 250 -9.23 10.81 -5.95
N ALA A 251 -9.55 11.78 -5.10
CA ALA A 251 -10.87 12.39 -5.09
C ALA A 251 -11.13 13.21 -6.36
N ALA A 252 -12.40 13.34 -6.75
CA ALA A 252 -12.78 14.19 -7.88
C ALA A 252 -12.31 15.63 -7.65
N GLY A 253 -11.52 16.16 -8.60
CA GLY A 253 -10.93 17.52 -8.50
C GLY A 253 -9.64 17.63 -7.68
N GLU A 254 -9.13 16.53 -7.11
CA GLU A 254 -7.81 16.50 -6.45
C GLU A 254 -6.68 16.58 -7.48
N VAL A 255 -6.89 16.00 -8.66
CA VAL A 255 -5.91 15.95 -9.75
C VAL A 255 -5.79 17.30 -10.43
N ILE A 256 -4.56 17.79 -10.52
CA ILE A 256 -4.17 19.00 -11.24
C ILE A 256 -3.37 18.62 -12.49
N ALA A 257 -3.48 19.45 -13.53
CA ALA A 257 -2.74 19.27 -14.77
C ALA A 257 -2.20 20.60 -15.27
N GLU A 258 -0.95 20.59 -15.72
CA GLU A 258 -0.28 21.74 -16.30
C GLU A 258 0.11 21.43 -17.75
N SER A 259 -0.40 22.19 -18.71
CA SER A 259 -0.02 22.05 -20.13
C SER A 259 1.40 22.55 -20.36
N LYS A 260 2.23 21.75 -21.02
CA LYS A 260 3.65 22.06 -21.28
C LYS A 260 3.91 22.47 -22.72
N SER A 261 3.37 21.73 -23.68
CA SER A 261 3.51 22.07 -25.10
C SER A 261 2.32 21.58 -25.93
N LYS A 262 1.99 22.33 -26.98
CA LYS A 262 1.00 21.91 -27.98
C LYS A 262 1.67 21.01 -29.01
N LEU A 263 0.97 19.94 -29.38
CA LEU A 263 1.31 19.03 -30.46
C LEU A 263 0.34 19.22 -31.63
N ALA A 264 0.70 18.74 -32.82
CA ALA A 264 -0.20 18.80 -33.98
C ALA A 264 -1.53 18.08 -33.72
N ALA A 265 -1.50 16.96 -32.99
CA ALA A 265 -2.66 16.13 -32.67
C ALA A 265 -2.95 16.10 -31.16
N GLY A 266 -2.60 17.14 -30.38
CA GLY A 266 -2.81 17.10 -28.94
C GLY A 266 -1.93 18.05 -28.13
N GLU A 267 -1.52 17.62 -26.95
CA GLU A 267 -0.63 18.36 -26.05
C GLU A 267 0.16 17.43 -25.11
N THR A 268 1.27 17.94 -24.59
CA THR A 268 1.97 17.35 -23.45
C THR A 268 1.58 18.06 -22.17
N LEU A 269 1.53 17.30 -21.07
CA LEU A 269 1.01 17.72 -19.78
C LEU A 269 1.96 17.24 -18.66
N VAL A 270 1.83 17.85 -17.49
CA VAL A 270 2.30 17.26 -16.23
C VAL A 270 1.11 17.16 -15.29
N LEU A 271 0.79 15.94 -14.87
CA LEU A 271 -0.26 15.66 -13.89
C LEU A 271 0.32 15.62 -12.47
N GLY A 272 -0.53 15.83 -11.47
CA GLY A 272 -0.20 15.65 -10.06
C GLY A 272 -1.45 15.74 -9.18
N ARG A 273 -1.28 15.48 -7.89
CA ARG A 273 -2.30 15.61 -6.85
C ARG A 273 -1.98 16.81 -5.97
N ARG A 274 -3.02 17.60 -5.66
CA ARG A 274 -2.87 18.82 -4.86
C ARG A 274 -2.22 18.51 -3.50
N GLY A 275 -1.12 19.18 -3.20
CA GLY A 275 -0.42 19.04 -1.93
C GLY A 275 0.39 17.75 -1.76
N LYS A 276 0.46 16.88 -2.77
CA LYS A 276 1.28 15.65 -2.74
C LYS A 276 2.65 15.81 -3.41
N GLY A 277 2.78 16.77 -4.34
CA GLY A 277 4.05 17.12 -4.97
C GLY A 277 4.49 16.17 -6.10
N ASP A 278 3.65 15.19 -6.45
CA ASP A 278 3.82 14.32 -7.61
C ASP A 278 3.78 15.11 -8.94
N ARG A 279 4.60 14.64 -9.88
CA ARG A 279 4.80 15.24 -11.20
C ARG A 279 4.88 14.10 -12.22
N ILE A 280 3.79 13.86 -12.92
CA ILE A 280 3.64 12.74 -13.86
C ILE A 280 3.63 13.33 -15.27
N PRO A 281 4.73 13.25 -16.04
CA PRO A 281 4.70 13.64 -17.45
C PRO A 281 3.67 12.82 -18.21
N ALA A 282 2.90 13.49 -19.06
CA ALA A 282 1.80 12.89 -19.78
C ALA A 282 1.65 13.48 -21.18
N VAL A 283 0.94 12.76 -22.04
CA VAL A 283 0.50 13.22 -23.36
C VAL A 283 -0.99 12.98 -23.52
N TRP A 284 -1.67 13.91 -24.18
CA TRP A 284 -3.07 13.79 -24.58
C TRP A 284 -3.17 13.98 -26.08
N LEU A 285 -3.59 12.95 -26.81
CA LEU A 285 -3.70 12.92 -28.26
C LEU A 285 -5.16 12.77 -28.70
N GLU A 286 -5.57 13.56 -29.67
CA GLU A 286 -6.93 13.64 -30.20
C GLU A 286 -6.94 13.37 -31.72
N PRO A 287 -8.03 12.78 -32.26
CA PRO A 287 -8.19 12.58 -33.69
C PRO A 287 -8.13 13.89 -34.48
N GLN A 288 -7.34 13.92 -35.55
CA GLN A 288 -7.36 15.04 -36.49
C GLN A 288 -8.49 14.88 -37.51
N LYS A 289 -9.32 15.92 -37.71
CA LYS A 289 -10.25 15.94 -38.86
C LYS A 289 -9.52 16.38 -40.12
N LYS A 290 -9.67 15.63 -41.22
CA LYS A 290 -9.42 16.14 -42.57
C LYS A 290 -10.49 17.20 -42.90
N GLY A 291 -10.09 18.46 -43.05
CA GLY A 291 -10.99 19.50 -43.56
C GLY A 291 -11.34 19.27 -45.02
N ALA A 292 -12.48 19.81 -45.48
CA ALA A 292 -13.01 19.68 -46.85
C ALA A 292 -12.09 20.21 -47.98
N ARG A 293 -10.88 20.71 -47.66
CA ARG A 293 -9.84 21.17 -48.60
C ARG A 293 -8.45 20.59 -48.31
N GLY A 294 -8.37 19.41 -47.65
CA GLY A 294 -7.09 18.73 -47.40
C GLY A 294 -6.21 19.33 -46.29
N ARG A 295 -6.65 20.38 -45.58
CA ARG A 295 -5.97 20.88 -44.37
C ARG A 295 -6.54 20.19 -43.13
N SER A 296 -5.70 19.48 -42.38
CA SER A 296 -6.01 18.95 -41.05
C SER A 296 -6.18 20.11 -40.07
N LYS A 297 -7.30 20.16 -39.34
CA LYS A 297 -7.47 21.03 -38.16
C LYS A 297 -7.77 20.13 -36.96
N ALA A 298 -7.01 20.31 -35.88
CA ALA A 298 -7.28 19.68 -34.60
C ALA A 298 -8.65 20.15 -34.08
N ARG A 299 -9.45 19.22 -33.53
CA ARG A 299 -10.66 19.57 -32.79
C ARG A 299 -10.21 20.02 -31.40
N ALA A 300 -10.02 21.32 -31.18
CA ALA A 300 -9.75 21.81 -29.83
C ALA A 300 -11.05 21.72 -29.00
N GLY A 301 -11.08 20.82 -28.01
CA GLY A 301 -12.03 20.84 -26.92
C GLY A 301 -13.33 20.06 -27.15
N ASN A 302 -13.59 19.12 -26.23
CA ASN A 302 -14.80 18.34 -26.07
C ASN A 302 -15.21 17.48 -27.29
N LEU A 303 -14.75 16.22 -27.28
CA LEU A 303 -15.39 15.11 -27.99
C LEU A 303 -16.33 14.37 -27.00
N PRO A 304 -17.53 14.90 -26.69
CA PRO A 304 -18.45 14.18 -25.82
C PRO A 304 -18.79 12.82 -26.45
N GLY A 305 -18.49 11.74 -25.73
CA GLY A 305 -18.78 10.36 -26.13
C GLY A 305 -17.68 9.60 -26.89
N ALA A 306 -16.50 10.19 -27.14
CA ALA A 306 -15.38 9.41 -27.69
C ALA A 306 -14.75 8.54 -26.59
N PRO A 307 -14.48 7.23 -26.85
CA PRO A 307 -13.79 6.38 -25.88
C PRO A 307 -12.36 6.92 -25.68
N VAL A 308 -11.97 7.06 -24.41
CA VAL A 308 -10.62 7.51 -24.05
C VAL A 308 -9.81 6.32 -23.57
N THR A 309 -8.60 6.16 -24.12
CA THR A 309 -7.68 5.09 -23.75
C THR A 309 -6.47 5.68 -23.05
N LEU A 310 -6.27 5.33 -21.78
CA LEU A 310 -5.02 5.55 -21.08
C LEU A 310 -4.06 4.39 -21.41
N LEU A 311 -2.96 4.70 -22.08
CA LEU A 311 -1.89 3.76 -22.42
C LEU A 311 -0.73 3.88 -21.42
N VAL A 312 -0.32 2.74 -20.90
CA VAL A 312 0.81 2.61 -19.96
C VAL A 312 1.84 1.65 -20.55
N HIS A 313 3.06 2.15 -20.76
CA HIS A 313 4.18 1.40 -21.34
C HIS A 313 5.47 1.72 -20.56
N PRO A 314 6.44 0.78 -20.41
CA PRO A 314 7.70 1.05 -19.69
C PRO A 314 8.59 2.16 -20.28
N GLU A 315 8.46 2.42 -21.58
CA GLU A 315 9.09 3.56 -22.27
C GLU A 315 8.27 4.86 -22.18
N GLY A 316 7.08 4.80 -21.57
CA GLY A 316 6.25 5.96 -21.26
C GLY A 316 5.71 6.73 -22.47
N VAL A 317 5.65 8.05 -22.33
CA VAL A 317 5.15 9.01 -23.34
C VAL A 317 5.90 8.88 -24.66
N ALA A 318 7.20 8.57 -24.64
CA ALA A 318 8.00 8.42 -25.85
C ALA A 318 7.46 7.31 -26.77
N TRP A 319 7.04 6.18 -26.18
CA TRP A 319 6.43 5.08 -26.93
C TRP A 319 5.05 5.44 -27.47
N VAL A 320 4.25 6.17 -26.69
CA VAL A 320 2.92 6.63 -27.13
C VAL A 320 3.05 7.55 -28.34
N LEU A 321 4.00 8.48 -28.31
CA LEU A 321 4.29 9.38 -29.43
C LEU A 321 4.80 8.61 -30.66
N SER A 322 5.78 7.71 -30.50
CA SER A 322 6.31 6.93 -31.64
C SER A 322 5.24 6.02 -32.26
N SER A 323 4.39 5.39 -31.44
CA SER A 323 3.25 4.58 -31.88
C SER A 323 2.17 5.40 -32.61
N SER A 324 2.07 6.71 -32.33
CA SER A 324 1.15 7.62 -33.03
C SER A 324 1.62 7.99 -34.44
N GLU A 325 2.94 7.94 -34.67
CA GLU A 325 3.56 8.30 -35.96
C GLU A 325 3.78 7.07 -36.85
N SER A 326 3.94 5.88 -36.24
CA SER A 326 4.15 4.63 -36.96
C SER A 326 2.95 4.23 -37.83
N THR A 327 3.21 3.82 -39.08
CA THR A 327 2.17 3.44 -40.06
C THR A 327 1.19 2.39 -39.53
N ASN A 328 1.68 1.43 -38.75
CA ASN A 328 0.87 0.35 -38.18
C ASN A 328 0.72 0.44 -36.65
N GLY A 329 1.12 1.55 -36.04
CA GLY A 329 1.12 1.70 -34.59
C GLY A 329 -0.28 1.71 -33.99
N LEU A 330 -0.42 1.06 -32.83
CA LEU A 330 -1.69 0.97 -32.10
C LEU A 330 -2.29 2.35 -31.82
N VAL A 331 -1.50 3.32 -31.35
CA VAL A 331 -1.97 4.67 -31.02
C VAL A 331 -2.54 5.35 -32.25
N LYS A 332 -1.83 5.28 -33.39
CA LYS A 332 -2.31 5.83 -34.66
C LYS A 332 -3.66 5.24 -35.06
N LYS A 333 -3.82 3.91 -34.97
CA LYS A 333 -5.08 3.24 -35.31
C LYS A 333 -6.23 3.62 -34.37
N ILE A 334 -5.98 3.82 -33.08
CA ILE A 334 -6.99 4.33 -32.13
C ILE A 334 -7.47 5.71 -32.56
N LEU A 335 -6.53 6.62 -32.86
CA LEU A 335 -6.83 7.99 -33.32
C LEU A 335 -7.60 7.99 -34.65
N GLU A 336 -7.25 7.12 -35.59
CA GLU A 336 -7.94 6.96 -36.89
C GLU A 336 -9.37 6.43 -36.75
N ARG A 337 -9.64 5.60 -35.71
CA ARG A 337 -11.02 5.18 -35.35
C ARG A 337 -11.78 6.24 -34.56
N GLY A 338 -11.19 7.41 -34.32
CA GLY A 338 -11.84 8.52 -33.60
C GLY A 338 -11.73 8.44 -32.08
N GLY A 339 -10.91 7.54 -31.54
CA GLY A 339 -10.62 7.46 -30.11
C GLY A 339 -9.60 8.50 -29.65
N VAL A 340 -9.60 8.80 -28.36
CA VAL A 340 -8.62 9.69 -27.72
C VAL A 340 -7.61 8.84 -26.96
N VAL A 341 -6.35 9.25 -26.99
CA VAL A 341 -5.26 8.54 -26.29
C VAL A 341 -4.62 9.46 -25.26
N ALA A 342 -4.58 9.00 -24.01
CA ALA A 342 -3.70 9.56 -22.98
C ALA A 342 -2.53 8.59 -22.76
N GLY A 343 -1.35 9.12 -22.48
CA GLY A 343 -0.17 8.34 -22.10
C GLY A 343 0.58 8.99 -20.96
N ILE A 344 1.26 8.21 -20.13
CA ILE A 344 2.03 8.72 -18.99
C ILE A 344 3.44 8.13 -18.94
N ASP A 345 4.37 8.91 -18.41
CA ASP A 345 5.60 8.40 -17.82
C ASP A 345 5.28 8.05 -16.36
N ALA A 346 4.91 6.79 -16.10
CA ALA A 346 4.74 6.31 -14.72
C ALA A 346 6.06 6.43 -13.94
N PHE A 347 6.00 6.39 -12.61
CA PHE A 347 7.15 6.62 -11.75
C PHE A 347 8.44 5.89 -12.18
N GLN A 348 9.55 6.65 -12.27
CA GLN A 348 10.85 6.16 -12.74
C GLN A 348 10.83 5.54 -14.15
N THR A 349 10.00 6.06 -15.06
CA THR A 349 9.99 5.72 -16.49
C THR A 349 10.10 6.96 -17.38
N GLY A 350 10.38 6.78 -18.66
CA GLY A 350 10.46 7.85 -19.66
C GLY A 350 11.29 9.07 -19.19
N SER A 351 10.72 10.26 -19.36
CA SER A 351 11.29 11.54 -18.92
C SER A 351 11.17 11.80 -17.41
N GLY A 352 10.37 10.99 -16.70
CA GLY A 352 10.19 11.04 -15.25
C GLY A 352 11.29 10.33 -14.45
N ARG A 353 12.31 9.75 -15.11
CA ARG A 353 13.45 9.13 -14.43
C ARG A 353 14.33 10.17 -13.74
N ALA A 354 14.50 10.04 -12.44
CA ALA A 354 15.36 10.89 -11.63
C ALA A 354 16.25 10.05 -10.66
N PRO A 355 17.37 10.61 -10.17
CA PRO A 355 18.13 10.00 -9.09
C PRO A 355 17.24 9.76 -7.86
N ARG A 356 17.28 8.55 -7.32
CA ARG A 356 16.55 8.16 -6.12
C ARG A 356 17.46 7.31 -5.25
N ASP A 357 17.94 7.89 -4.16
CA ASP A 357 18.79 7.17 -3.22
C ASP A 357 17.97 6.19 -2.38
N ARG A 358 18.29 4.90 -2.48
CA ARG A 358 17.70 3.81 -1.69
C ARG A 358 18.71 3.15 -0.77
N SER A 359 19.92 3.70 -0.67
CA SER A 359 20.97 3.22 0.22
C SER A 359 20.68 3.42 1.72
N PRO A 360 19.84 4.39 2.17
CA PRO A 360 19.48 4.48 3.57
C PRO A 360 18.80 3.20 4.08
N LYS A 361 19.15 2.82 5.32
CA LYS A 361 18.51 1.68 5.99
C LYS A 361 17.01 1.90 6.10
N PHE A 362 16.27 0.79 6.04
CA PHE A 362 14.81 0.79 6.24
C PHE A 362 14.04 1.66 5.24
N PHE A 363 14.54 1.79 4.00
CA PHE A 363 13.93 2.62 2.97
C PHE A 363 12.41 2.44 2.86
N THR A 364 11.94 1.19 2.82
CA THR A 364 10.51 0.84 2.67
C THR A 364 9.67 1.08 3.93
N THR A 365 10.28 1.37 5.08
CA THR A 365 9.58 1.81 6.28
C THR A 365 9.05 3.23 6.11
N PHE A 366 9.82 4.09 5.45
CA PHE A 366 9.55 5.53 5.31
C PHE A 366 9.09 5.94 3.92
N ASN A 367 9.37 5.12 2.90
CA ASN A 367 9.15 5.46 1.51
C ASN A 367 8.37 4.36 0.78
N GLN A 368 7.50 4.79 -0.13
CA GLN A 368 6.88 3.90 -1.10
C GLN A 368 7.93 3.34 -2.08
N THR A 369 7.74 2.09 -2.51
CA THR A 369 8.53 1.50 -3.60
C THR A 369 8.20 2.17 -4.93
N ASP A 370 9.05 1.99 -5.93
CA ASP A 370 8.76 2.52 -7.27
C ASP A 370 7.45 1.94 -7.82
N ASP A 371 7.21 0.65 -7.61
CA ASP A 371 6.04 -0.04 -8.11
C ASP A 371 4.74 0.45 -7.47
N ALA A 372 4.77 0.73 -6.16
CA ALA A 372 3.68 1.41 -5.46
C ALA A 372 3.40 2.81 -6.06
N ASN A 373 4.46 3.58 -6.35
CA ASN A 373 4.31 4.89 -7.00
C ASN A 373 3.77 4.77 -8.44
N ARG A 374 4.20 3.77 -9.22
CA ARG A 374 3.67 3.52 -10.58
C ARG A 374 2.18 3.22 -10.55
N VAL A 375 1.73 2.40 -9.60
CA VAL A 375 0.31 2.12 -9.40
C VAL A 375 -0.46 3.40 -9.05
N GLN A 376 0.09 4.24 -8.16
CA GLN A 376 -0.52 5.51 -7.79
C GLN A 376 -0.58 6.49 -8.97
N ASP A 377 0.45 6.57 -9.81
CA ASP A 377 0.48 7.44 -10.99
C ASP A 377 -0.59 7.05 -12.01
N ILE A 378 -0.82 5.74 -12.21
CA ILE A 378 -1.88 5.23 -13.08
C ILE A 378 -3.25 5.65 -12.53
N LEU A 379 -3.49 5.53 -11.22
CA LEU A 379 -4.74 5.99 -10.60
C LEU A 379 -4.95 7.51 -10.75
N THR A 380 -3.88 8.30 -10.62
CA THR A 380 -3.91 9.75 -10.85
C THR A 380 -4.26 10.08 -12.29
N ALA A 381 -3.66 9.37 -13.25
CA ALA A 381 -3.93 9.56 -14.67
C ALA A 381 -5.36 9.13 -15.06
N LEU A 382 -5.87 8.04 -14.49
CA LEU A 382 -7.25 7.59 -14.70
C LEU A 382 -8.25 8.65 -14.25
N GLU A 383 -8.06 9.25 -13.07
CA GLU A 383 -8.96 10.29 -12.58
C GLU A 383 -8.88 11.57 -13.43
N TYR A 384 -7.69 11.95 -13.91
CA TYR A 384 -7.54 13.03 -14.89
C TYR A 384 -8.33 12.76 -16.18
N VAL A 385 -8.14 11.57 -16.76
CA VAL A 385 -8.79 11.16 -18.02
C VAL A 385 -10.30 11.20 -17.88
N ARG A 386 -10.84 10.70 -16.77
CA ARG A 386 -12.29 10.72 -16.49
C ARG A 386 -12.84 12.12 -16.31
N GLY A 387 -12.13 12.97 -15.56
CA GLY A 387 -12.51 14.36 -15.38
C GLY A 387 -12.55 15.13 -16.70
N ARG A 388 -11.58 14.87 -17.59
CA ARG A 388 -11.51 15.51 -18.92
C ARG A 388 -12.51 14.95 -19.94
N SER A 389 -12.90 13.68 -19.84
CA SER A 389 -13.82 13.03 -20.79
C SER A 389 -15.31 13.26 -20.50
N GLY A 390 -15.67 13.73 -19.30
CA GLY A 390 -17.06 14.06 -18.96
C GLY A 390 -17.99 12.86 -18.73
N LYS A 391 -17.45 11.75 -18.20
CA LYS A 391 -18.13 10.45 -17.88
C LYS A 391 -18.17 9.40 -19.00
N ALA A 392 -17.28 9.45 -19.99
CA ALA A 392 -17.11 8.33 -20.93
C ALA A 392 -16.49 7.11 -20.23
N GLU A 393 -16.81 5.91 -20.72
CA GLU A 393 -16.07 4.68 -20.39
C GLU A 393 -14.58 4.89 -20.72
N VAL A 394 -13.70 4.52 -19.79
CA VAL A 394 -12.25 4.69 -19.95
C VAL A 394 -11.61 3.33 -20.15
N ASN A 395 -10.83 3.19 -21.22
CA ASN A 395 -9.99 2.02 -21.41
C ASN A 395 -8.64 2.26 -20.72
N LEU A 396 -8.21 1.32 -19.90
CA LEU A 396 -6.85 1.24 -19.39
C LEU A 396 -6.12 0.14 -20.16
N VAL A 397 -5.10 0.51 -20.93
CA VAL A 397 -4.30 -0.44 -21.70
C VAL A 397 -2.87 -0.40 -21.19
N GLY A 398 -2.47 -1.47 -20.51
CA GLY A 398 -1.09 -1.64 -20.06
C GLY A 398 -0.37 -2.68 -20.92
N LEU A 399 0.78 -2.29 -21.45
CA LEU A 399 1.62 -3.13 -22.32
C LEU A 399 2.94 -3.45 -21.61
N GLU A 400 3.48 -4.65 -21.87
CA GLU A 400 4.66 -5.18 -21.18
C GLU A 400 4.51 -5.04 -19.65
N MET A 401 5.55 -4.63 -18.91
CA MET A 401 5.41 -4.42 -17.45
C MET A 401 4.37 -3.35 -17.08
N GLY A 402 4.01 -2.45 -18.00
CA GLY A 402 2.90 -1.52 -17.82
C GLY A 402 1.55 -2.22 -17.63
N GLY A 403 1.38 -3.44 -18.15
CA GLY A 403 0.19 -4.27 -17.93
C GLY A 403 0.12 -4.85 -16.53
N VAL A 404 1.24 -5.27 -15.94
CA VAL A 404 1.29 -5.69 -14.52
C VAL A 404 0.88 -4.54 -13.60
N TRP A 405 1.42 -3.33 -13.84
CA TRP A 405 1.08 -2.14 -13.05
C TRP A 405 -0.40 -1.76 -13.21
N SER A 406 -0.89 -1.79 -14.45
CA SER A 406 -2.28 -1.46 -14.80
C SER A 406 -3.27 -2.44 -14.21
N TYR A 407 -2.92 -3.74 -14.17
CA TYR A 407 -3.76 -4.78 -13.58
C TYR A 407 -4.01 -4.54 -12.09
N LEU A 408 -2.96 -4.19 -11.32
CA LEU A 408 -3.15 -3.84 -9.90
C LEU A 408 -3.77 -2.46 -9.69
N ALA A 409 -3.43 -1.46 -10.51
CA ALA A 409 -4.07 -0.15 -10.43
C ALA A 409 -5.57 -0.23 -10.67
N ARG A 410 -6.02 -1.09 -11.59
CA ARG A 410 -7.44 -1.31 -11.88
C ARG A 410 -8.24 -1.79 -10.66
N ALA A 411 -7.62 -2.52 -9.75
CA ALA A 411 -8.28 -3.02 -8.53
C ALA A 411 -8.73 -1.90 -7.58
N LEU A 412 -8.08 -0.73 -7.66
CA LEU A 412 -8.38 0.45 -6.85
C LEU A 412 -9.13 1.53 -7.65
N ALA A 413 -9.34 1.32 -8.95
CA ALA A 413 -10.09 2.23 -9.81
C ALA A 413 -11.60 1.91 -9.81
N ASP A 414 -12.40 2.80 -10.39
CA ASP A 414 -13.85 2.60 -10.52
C ASP A 414 -14.20 1.50 -11.54
N ASP A 415 -15.38 0.91 -11.36
CA ASP A 415 -15.91 -0.17 -12.21
C ASP A 415 -16.04 0.19 -13.70
N GLN A 416 -16.13 1.49 -14.01
CA GLN A 416 -16.25 2.03 -15.37
C GLN A 416 -14.92 2.03 -16.16
N VAL A 417 -13.85 1.47 -15.61
CA VAL A 417 -12.58 1.30 -16.33
C VAL A 417 -12.55 -0.09 -16.98
N SER A 418 -12.48 -0.16 -18.30
CA SER A 418 -12.27 -1.40 -19.06
C SER A 418 -10.77 -1.65 -19.20
N LEU A 419 -10.28 -2.82 -18.77
CA LEU A 419 -8.85 -3.15 -18.75
C LEU A 419 -8.46 -3.97 -19.99
N ALA A 420 -7.30 -3.67 -20.58
CA ALA A 420 -6.50 -4.62 -21.34
C ALA A 420 -5.07 -4.62 -20.77
N ALA A 421 -4.58 -5.78 -20.32
CA ALA A 421 -3.27 -5.91 -19.67
C ALA A 421 -2.45 -7.03 -20.31
N ASP A 422 -1.31 -6.64 -20.88
CA ASP A 422 -0.20 -7.54 -21.22
C ASP A 422 0.56 -7.87 -19.94
N LEU A 423 0.51 -9.11 -19.46
CA LEU A 423 1.23 -9.47 -18.23
C LEU A 423 2.70 -9.84 -18.46
N ALA A 424 3.25 -9.61 -19.66
CA ALA A 424 4.69 -9.77 -19.95
C ALA A 424 5.29 -11.14 -19.57
N GLN A 425 4.48 -12.21 -19.60
CA GLN A 425 4.87 -13.54 -19.07
C GLN A 425 5.34 -13.51 -17.61
N PHE A 426 4.86 -12.56 -16.81
CA PHE A 426 5.22 -12.40 -15.40
C PHE A 426 4.89 -13.68 -14.61
N GLN A 427 5.89 -14.19 -13.90
CA GLN A 427 5.78 -15.43 -13.13
C GLN A 427 5.10 -15.20 -11.77
N ALA A 428 3.77 -15.05 -11.78
CA ALA A 428 2.99 -14.62 -10.62
C ALA A 428 3.07 -15.56 -9.39
N GLY A 429 3.55 -16.80 -9.55
CA GLY A 429 3.78 -17.75 -8.46
C GLY A 429 5.19 -17.72 -7.84
N ASN A 430 6.11 -16.94 -8.39
CA ASN A 430 7.53 -16.92 -7.98
C ASN A 430 7.85 -15.63 -7.22
N ASP A 431 8.25 -15.74 -5.94
CA ASP A 431 8.62 -14.59 -5.11
C ASP A 431 9.76 -13.75 -5.71
N GLU A 432 10.75 -14.39 -6.34
CA GLU A 432 11.91 -13.70 -6.92
C GLU A 432 11.51 -12.78 -8.08
N GLU A 433 10.53 -13.21 -8.89
CA GLU A 433 10.00 -12.39 -9.99
C GLU A 433 9.41 -11.06 -9.47
N TYR A 434 8.72 -11.09 -8.32
CA TYR A 434 8.24 -9.85 -7.68
C TYR A 434 9.41 -9.02 -7.16
N ILE A 435 10.40 -9.63 -6.50
CA ILE A 435 11.54 -8.90 -5.95
C ILE A 435 12.31 -8.16 -7.05
N GLU A 436 12.52 -8.81 -8.20
CA GLU A 436 13.31 -8.25 -9.29
C GLU A 436 12.53 -7.24 -10.15
N LYS A 437 11.25 -7.52 -10.44
CA LYS A 437 10.49 -6.80 -11.48
C LYS A 437 9.30 -6.00 -10.97
N PHE A 438 8.73 -6.34 -9.81
CA PHE A 438 7.54 -5.67 -9.28
C PHE A 438 7.41 -5.83 -7.76
N PHE A 439 8.22 -5.07 -7.01
CA PHE A 439 8.39 -5.27 -5.57
C PHE A 439 7.54 -4.28 -4.77
N ILE A 440 6.57 -4.82 -4.04
CA ILE A 440 5.74 -4.10 -3.09
C ILE A 440 5.61 -4.93 -1.80
N PRO A 441 6.10 -4.44 -0.65
CA PRO A 441 5.94 -5.13 0.63
C PRO A 441 4.47 -5.45 0.94
N GLY A 442 4.23 -6.67 1.41
CA GLY A 442 2.91 -7.19 1.76
C GLY A 442 2.04 -7.61 0.57
N LEU A 443 2.49 -7.46 -0.67
CA LEU A 443 1.62 -7.67 -1.84
C LEU A 443 1.14 -9.12 -1.96
N ARG A 444 2.04 -10.08 -1.72
CA ARG A 444 1.70 -11.51 -1.73
C ARG A 444 0.77 -11.87 -0.58
N LYS A 445 1.02 -11.32 0.62
CA LYS A 445 0.12 -11.47 1.78
C LYS A 445 -1.26 -10.86 1.54
N ALA A 446 -1.32 -9.74 0.81
CA ALA A 446 -2.55 -9.06 0.46
C ALA A 446 -3.37 -9.76 -0.62
N GLY A 447 -2.83 -10.82 -1.23
CA GLY A 447 -3.52 -11.62 -2.23
C GLY A 447 -3.19 -11.26 -3.67
N ASP A 448 -2.14 -10.47 -3.94
CA ASP A 448 -1.55 -10.31 -5.28
C ASP A 448 -2.56 -10.08 -6.44
N PHE A 449 -2.35 -10.75 -7.59
CA PHE A 449 -3.24 -10.70 -8.74
C PHE A 449 -4.64 -11.27 -8.43
N ARG A 450 -4.76 -12.15 -7.43
CA ARG A 450 -6.04 -12.72 -6.99
C ARG A 450 -6.94 -11.66 -6.34
N ALA A 451 -6.37 -10.86 -5.45
CA ALA A 451 -7.05 -9.73 -4.82
C ALA A 451 -7.48 -8.70 -5.86
N ALA A 452 -6.61 -8.37 -6.80
CA ALA A 452 -6.95 -7.46 -7.88
C ALA A 452 -8.12 -7.98 -8.75
N ALA A 453 -8.15 -9.27 -9.08
CA ALA A 453 -9.26 -9.88 -9.80
C ALA A 453 -10.59 -9.79 -9.03
N ALA A 454 -10.57 -10.08 -7.73
CA ALA A 454 -11.76 -10.02 -6.88
C ALA A 454 -12.31 -8.59 -6.78
N LEU A 455 -11.42 -7.59 -6.65
CA LEU A 455 -11.82 -6.19 -6.50
C LEU A 455 -12.32 -5.55 -7.79
N ALA A 456 -11.89 -6.04 -8.96
CA ALA A 456 -12.30 -5.55 -10.28
C ALA A 456 -13.37 -6.42 -10.97
N ALA A 457 -13.96 -7.37 -10.25
CA ALA A 457 -14.77 -8.47 -10.78
C ALA A 457 -16.05 -8.05 -11.55
N SER A 458 -16.61 -6.88 -11.28
CA SER A 458 -17.80 -6.34 -11.98
C SER A 458 -17.46 -5.69 -13.33
N GLY A 459 -16.17 -5.45 -13.60
CA GLY A 459 -15.71 -4.75 -14.78
C GLY A 459 -15.51 -5.63 -16.02
N ARG A 460 -14.87 -5.05 -17.02
CA ARG A 460 -14.44 -5.73 -18.25
C ARG A 460 -12.92 -5.81 -18.30
N ALA A 461 -12.35 -7.00 -18.53
CA ALA A 461 -10.90 -7.20 -18.59
C ALA A 461 -10.46 -8.13 -19.72
N LEU A 462 -9.47 -7.72 -20.49
CA LEU A 462 -8.69 -8.57 -21.37
C LEU A 462 -7.30 -8.72 -20.75
N VAL A 463 -6.96 -9.93 -20.31
CA VAL A 463 -5.64 -10.25 -19.76
C VAL A 463 -4.96 -11.17 -20.76
N HIS A 464 -3.79 -10.78 -21.24
CA HIS A 464 -3.06 -11.56 -22.23
C HIS A 464 -1.59 -11.64 -21.89
N ASN A 465 -0.86 -12.50 -22.60
CA ASN A 465 0.54 -12.78 -22.32
C ASN A 465 0.75 -13.15 -20.83
N ALA A 466 -0.23 -13.87 -20.26
CA ALA A 466 -0.21 -14.30 -18.87
C ALA A 466 0.88 -15.35 -18.67
N GLY A 467 1.77 -15.10 -17.72
CA GLY A 467 2.89 -15.98 -17.42
C GLY A 467 2.53 -17.17 -16.53
N PRO A 468 3.50 -18.08 -16.31
CA PRO A 468 3.34 -19.21 -15.41
C PRO A 468 2.93 -18.78 -14.00
N GLY A 469 2.00 -19.53 -13.39
CA GLY A 469 1.52 -19.28 -12.03
C GLY A 469 0.44 -18.19 -11.93
N PHE A 470 0.08 -17.51 -13.03
CA PHE A 470 -1.11 -16.65 -13.05
C PHE A 470 -2.37 -17.50 -12.81
N GLN A 471 -3.13 -17.14 -11.77
CA GLN A 471 -4.30 -17.91 -11.31
C GLN A 471 -5.53 -17.61 -12.17
N ALA A 472 -5.51 -18.02 -13.44
CA ALA A 472 -6.59 -17.74 -14.40
C ALA A 472 -7.95 -18.31 -13.95
N GLY A 473 -7.97 -19.46 -13.27
CA GLY A 473 -9.19 -20.04 -12.69
C GLY A 473 -9.82 -19.13 -11.64
N TRP A 474 -9.01 -18.65 -10.69
CA TRP A 474 -9.45 -17.68 -9.68
C TRP A 474 -10.04 -16.42 -10.31
N ALA A 475 -9.35 -15.85 -11.30
CA ALA A 475 -9.83 -14.66 -11.99
C ALA A 475 -11.18 -14.91 -12.67
N LYS A 476 -11.33 -16.01 -13.41
CA LYS A 476 -12.62 -16.39 -14.03
C LYS A 476 -13.74 -16.48 -13.01
N ASP A 477 -13.49 -17.16 -11.88
CA ASP A 477 -14.49 -17.32 -10.82
C ASP A 477 -14.91 -15.96 -10.23
N CYS A 478 -13.96 -15.04 -10.04
CA CYS A 478 -14.25 -13.67 -9.60
C CYS A 478 -15.18 -12.95 -10.58
N PHE A 479 -14.82 -12.88 -11.86
CA PHE A 479 -15.62 -12.17 -12.87
C PHE A 479 -17.01 -12.81 -13.06
N GLN A 480 -17.09 -14.15 -13.02
CA GLN A 480 -18.37 -14.86 -13.06
C GLN A 480 -19.25 -14.51 -11.85
N ALA A 481 -18.68 -14.50 -10.64
CA ALA A 481 -19.39 -14.13 -9.43
C ALA A 481 -19.81 -12.65 -9.40
N GLY A 482 -19.02 -11.76 -10.01
CA GLY A 482 -19.26 -10.32 -10.07
C GLY A 482 -20.14 -9.87 -11.24
N GLY A 483 -20.50 -10.76 -12.17
CA GLY A 483 -21.25 -10.43 -13.38
C GLY A 483 -20.44 -9.63 -14.41
N GLY A 484 -19.12 -9.54 -14.25
CA GLY A 484 -18.22 -8.90 -15.21
C GLY A 484 -17.84 -9.83 -16.36
N LYS A 485 -17.00 -9.33 -17.27
CA LYS A 485 -16.50 -10.11 -18.42
C LYS A 485 -14.97 -10.10 -18.45
N ALA A 486 -14.37 -11.28 -18.41
CA ALA A 486 -12.93 -11.45 -18.55
C ALA A 486 -12.56 -12.37 -19.73
N GLU A 487 -11.62 -11.93 -20.55
CA GLU A 487 -10.92 -12.77 -21.54
C GLU A 487 -9.48 -12.96 -21.08
N LEU A 488 -9.09 -14.20 -20.77
CA LEU A 488 -7.76 -14.54 -20.26
C LEU A 488 -7.02 -15.38 -21.29
N ARG A 489 -5.81 -14.96 -21.68
CA ARG A 489 -5.00 -15.59 -22.73
C ARG A 489 -3.54 -15.73 -22.28
N GLU A 490 -2.96 -16.91 -22.51
CA GLU A 490 -1.55 -17.16 -22.21
C GLU A 490 -0.62 -16.46 -23.21
N GLY A 491 -1.01 -16.42 -24.49
CA GLY A 491 -0.25 -15.73 -25.54
C GLY A 491 -0.53 -14.22 -25.62
N ARG A 492 0.39 -13.49 -26.25
CA ARG A 492 0.19 -12.08 -26.59
C ARG A 492 -0.90 -11.94 -27.66
N VAL A 493 -1.78 -10.95 -27.49
CA VAL A 493 -2.77 -10.59 -28.53
C VAL A 493 -2.16 -9.60 -29.53
N SER A 494 -2.71 -9.57 -30.73
CA SER A 494 -2.32 -8.60 -31.75
C SER A 494 -2.88 -7.19 -31.47
N ASP A 495 -2.26 -6.16 -32.05
CA ASP A 495 -2.76 -4.79 -32.01
C ASP A 495 -4.19 -4.67 -32.58
N GLU A 496 -4.57 -5.49 -33.56
CA GLU A 496 -5.93 -5.47 -34.10
C GLU A 496 -6.95 -6.02 -33.10
N GLU A 497 -6.60 -7.08 -32.36
CA GLU A 497 -7.46 -7.62 -31.30
C GLU A 497 -7.60 -6.63 -30.13
N LEU A 498 -6.51 -5.96 -29.74
CA LEU A 498 -6.56 -4.86 -28.75
C LEU A 498 -7.46 -3.73 -29.23
N LEU A 499 -7.36 -3.38 -30.52
CA LEU A 499 -8.16 -2.31 -31.11
C LEU A 499 -9.65 -2.65 -31.16
N GLU A 500 -10.01 -3.89 -31.49
CA GLU A 500 -11.41 -4.35 -31.41
C GLU A 500 -11.94 -4.39 -29.98
N TRP A 501 -11.08 -4.66 -28.99
CA TRP A 501 -11.45 -4.58 -27.58
C TRP A 501 -11.79 -3.14 -27.16
N ILE A 502 -10.89 -2.19 -27.38
CA ILE A 502 -11.02 -0.81 -26.89
C ILE A 502 -11.94 0.07 -27.74
N ALA A 503 -12.05 -0.22 -29.04
CA ALA A 503 -12.82 0.55 -30.01
C ALA A 503 -13.46 -0.39 -31.06
N PRO A 504 -14.46 -1.21 -30.65
CA PRO A 504 -15.12 -2.15 -31.54
C PRO A 504 -15.76 -1.42 -32.72
N ARG A 505 -15.71 -2.02 -33.91
CA ARG A 505 -16.37 -1.45 -35.09
C ARG A 505 -17.88 -1.38 -34.85
N PRO A 506 -18.57 -0.28 -35.22
CA PRO A 506 -20.02 -0.25 -35.15
C PRO A 506 -20.60 -1.40 -36.00
N GLU A 507 -21.49 -2.20 -35.42
CA GLU A 507 -22.16 -3.28 -36.14
C GLU A 507 -22.78 -2.71 -37.43
N LYS A 508 -22.45 -3.32 -38.57
CA LYS A 508 -23.18 -3.02 -39.81
C LYS A 508 -24.64 -3.38 -39.56
N SER A 509 -25.51 -2.38 -39.50
CA SER A 509 -26.96 -2.55 -39.42
C SER A 509 -27.38 -3.62 -40.43
N LYS A 510 -27.94 -4.73 -39.94
CA LYS A 510 -28.57 -5.74 -40.81
C LYS A 510 -29.53 -5.01 -41.75
N PRO A 511 -29.49 -5.23 -43.08
CA PRO A 511 -30.45 -4.62 -43.97
C PRO A 511 -31.84 -5.09 -43.54
N GLN A 512 -32.70 -4.15 -43.14
CA GLN A 512 -34.13 -4.40 -43.00
C GLN A 512 -34.62 -4.94 -44.34
N MET A 513 -34.96 -6.22 -44.40
CA MET A 513 -35.77 -6.76 -45.48
C MET A 513 -37.10 -6.01 -45.43
N ASN A 514 -37.31 -5.12 -46.40
CA ASN A 514 -38.63 -4.60 -46.71
C ASN A 514 -39.54 -5.79 -47.02
N ALA A 515 -40.48 -6.06 -46.13
CA ALA A 515 -41.58 -6.96 -46.42
C ALA A 515 -42.48 -6.32 -47.49
N ASP A 516 -42.76 -7.10 -48.52
CA ASP A 516 -43.64 -6.79 -49.63
C ASP A 516 -44.98 -6.19 -49.18
N LYS A 517 -45.32 -5.02 -49.76
CA LYS A 517 -46.71 -4.58 -49.88
C LYS A 517 -47.26 -5.04 -51.22
N HIS A 518 -47.71 -6.28 -51.26
CA HIS A 518 -48.77 -6.72 -52.17
C HIS A 518 -49.89 -7.37 -51.36
N ARG A 519 -50.89 -6.57 -51.01
CA ARG A 519 -52.31 -6.94 -51.00
C ARG A 519 -53.17 -5.70 -50.88
#